data_AF-A0A6I2QWL5-F1
#
_entry.id   AF-A0A6I2QWL5-F1
#
_cell.length_a   1.000
_cell.length_b   1.000
_cell.length_c   1.000
_cell.angle_alpha   90.00
_cell.angle_beta   90.00
_cell.angle_gamma   90.00
#
_symmetry.space_group_name_H-M   'P 1'
#
loop_
_entity.id
_entity.type
_entity.pdbx_description
1 polymer ?
#
loop_
_entity_poly.entity_id
_entity_poly.type
_entity_poly.pdbx_seq_one_letter_code
_entity_poly.pdbx_strand_id
1 'polypeptide(L)'
;MGLKYCCYDQQSGSYIEFQKGDFNLHGCFWLSDSLFLSDDIANSCNLADLFSQAIPNFNYYGSTIVSSDQWNTIKKLGGNFSPVVQEILAEIDEWAYNCFLSEKCFSILGI
;
A
#
# COMPACT_ATOMS: atom_id res chain seq x y z
N MET A 1 1.51 1.82 19.25
CA MET A 1 1.91 3.19 18.83
C MET A 1 0.99 3.53 17.67
N GLY A 2 0.34 4.69 17.64
CA GLY A 2 -0.64 5.00 16.59
C GLY A 2 0.03 5.20 15.22
N LEU A 3 -0.75 5.05 14.15
CA LEU A 3 -0.32 5.39 12.79
C LEU A 3 -0.03 6.90 12.69
N LYS A 4 1.07 7.26 12.02
CA LYS A 4 1.51 8.64 11.80
C LYS A 4 1.23 9.10 10.37
N TYR A 5 1.32 8.20 9.39
CA TYR A 5 1.17 8.54 7.97
C TYR A 5 -0.06 7.89 7.34
N CYS A 6 -0.34 6.65 7.70
CA CYS A 6 -1.50 5.94 7.25
C CYS A 6 -2.71 6.18 8.16
N CYS A 7 -3.90 5.91 7.65
CA CYS A 7 -5.14 5.97 8.41
C CYS A 7 -6.12 4.85 8.03
N TYR A 8 -7.16 4.68 8.84
CA TYR A 8 -8.30 3.79 8.61
C TYR A 8 -9.58 4.63 8.40
N ASP A 9 -10.68 3.97 8.04
CA ASP A 9 -12.04 4.52 7.98
C ASP A 9 -12.23 5.71 7.02
N GLN A 10 -11.45 5.78 5.94
CA GLN A 10 -11.61 6.81 4.91
C GLN A 10 -12.67 6.42 3.88
N GLN A 11 -13.41 7.41 3.37
CA GLN A 11 -14.49 7.21 2.37
C GLN A 11 -14.53 8.28 1.26
N SER A 12 -13.56 9.21 1.21
CA SER A 12 -13.47 10.25 0.18
C SER A 12 -12.08 10.91 0.14
N GLY A 13 -11.82 11.74 -0.87
CA GLY A 13 -10.52 12.40 -1.08
C GLY A 13 -9.54 11.56 -1.89
N SER A 14 -8.34 12.09 -2.11
CA SER A 14 -7.30 11.43 -2.92
C SER A 14 -6.36 10.60 -2.05
N TYR A 15 -6.38 9.28 -2.25
CA TYR A 15 -5.62 8.34 -1.42
C TYR A 15 -5.06 7.19 -2.26
N ILE A 16 -4.00 6.59 -1.73
CA ILE A 16 -3.60 5.24 -2.06
C ILE A 16 -4.26 4.32 -1.02
N GLU A 17 -5.19 3.50 -1.48
CA GLU A 17 -5.83 2.45 -0.68
C GLU A 17 -5.02 1.16 -0.79
N PHE A 18 -4.65 0.61 0.36
CA PHE A 18 -4.17 -0.76 0.51
C PHE A 18 -5.35 -1.60 0.96
N GLN A 19 -5.82 -2.46 0.08
CA GLN A 19 -7.03 -3.26 0.28
C GLN A 19 -6.66 -4.74 0.42
N LYS A 20 -7.24 -5.41 1.41
CA LYS A 20 -7.03 -6.84 1.63
C LYS A 20 -7.57 -7.67 0.45
N GLY A 21 -6.79 -8.64 -0.02
CA GLY A 21 -7.18 -9.55 -1.10
C GLY A 21 -7.00 -9.00 -2.51
N ASP A 22 -7.59 -9.70 -3.49
CA ASP A 22 -7.56 -9.34 -4.91
C ASP A 22 -8.76 -8.43 -5.24
N PHE A 23 -8.46 -7.16 -5.53
CA PHE A 23 -9.48 -6.18 -5.90
C PHE A 23 -10.36 -6.64 -7.07
N ASN A 24 -9.82 -7.41 -8.03
CA ASN A 24 -10.59 -7.87 -9.18
C ASN A 24 -11.69 -8.86 -8.81
N LEU A 25 -11.63 -9.48 -7.62
CA LEU A 25 -12.68 -10.35 -7.11
C LEU A 25 -13.77 -9.60 -6.34
N HIS A 26 -13.44 -8.43 -5.77
CA HIS A 26 -14.36 -7.64 -4.94
C HIS A 26 -15.00 -6.48 -5.72
N GLY A 27 -14.21 -5.75 -6.50
CA GLY A 27 -14.66 -4.66 -7.38
C GLY A 27 -15.20 -3.41 -6.66
N CYS A 28 -14.94 -3.28 -5.35
CA CYS A 28 -15.33 -2.12 -4.56
C CYS A 28 -14.14 -1.54 -3.79
N PHE A 29 -14.14 -0.22 -3.66
CA PHE A 29 -13.17 0.59 -2.94
C PHE A 29 -13.65 0.87 -1.50
N TRP A 30 -12.77 1.46 -0.70
CA TRP A 30 -13.06 1.95 0.65
C TRP A 30 -13.52 0.85 1.61
N LEU A 31 -12.82 -0.29 1.62
CA LEU A 31 -13.15 -1.34 2.58
C LEU A 31 -12.86 -0.89 4.01
N SER A 32 -13.68 -1.33 4.96
CA SER A 32 -13.55 -0.95 6.37
C SER A 32 -12.25 -1.43 7.01
N ASP A 33 -11.60 -2.44 6.43
CA ASP A 33 -10.31 -2.96 6.88
C ASP A 33 -9.14 -2.53 5.98
N SER A 34 -9.37 -1.64 5.01
CA SER A 34 -8.31 -1.05 4.20
C SER A 34 -7.47 -0.04 4.98
N LEU A 35 -6.21 0.06 4.60
CA LEU A 35 -5.29 1.09 5.06
C LEU A 35 -5.15 2.17 3.98
N PHE A 36 -5.15 3.44 4.36
CA PHE A 36 -5.09 4.55 3.41
C PHE A 36 -3.85 5.39 3.64
N LEU A 37 -3.23 5.86 2.56
CA LEU A 37 -2.14 6.82 2.57
C LEU A 37 -2.49 7.99 1.65
N SER A 38 -2.39 9.22 2.12
CA SER A 38 -2.64 10.40 1.27
C SER A 38 -1.72 10.37 0.04
N ASP A 39 -2.28 10.66 -1.14
CA ASP A 39 -1.53 10.73 -2.38
C ASP A 39 -0.47 11.83 -2.36
N ASP A 40 -0.72 12.97 -1.72
CA ASP A 40 0.28 14.03 -1.48
C ASP A 40 1.52 13.49 -0.76
N ILE A 41 1.32 12.66 0.28
CA ILE A 41 2.43 12.03 1.00
C ILE A 41 3.13 11.02 0.09
N ALA A 42 2.37 10.15 -0.59
CA ALA A 42 2.93 9.16 -1.50
C ALA A 42 3.77 9.79 -2.64
N ASN A 43 3.28 10.90 -3.20
CA ASN A 43 3.94 11.70 -4.22
C ASN A 43 5.22 12.36 -3.67
N SER A 44 5.14 13.03 -2.52
CA SER A 44 6.32 13.67 -1.89
C SER A 44 7.43 12.70 -1.53
N CYS A 45 7.07 11.42 -1.33
CA CYS A 45 7.98 10.34 -0.98
C CYS A 45 8.44 9.49 -2.19
N ASN A 46 8.02 9.83 -3.42
CA ASN A 46 8.28 9.06 -4.64
C ASN A 46 7.93 7.56 -4.49
N LEU A 47 6.81 7.23 -3.85
CA LEU A 47 6.43 5.82 -3.65
C LEU A 47 6.13 5.10 -4.97
N ALA A 48 5.67 5.82 -6.00
CA ALA A 48 5.49 5.24 -7.33
C ALA A 48 6.81 4.67 -7.91
N ASP A 49 7.94 5.37 -7.71
CA ASP A 49 9.26 4.90 -8.15
C ASP A 49 9.72 3.68 -7.36
N LEU A 50 9.41 3.63 -6.05
CA LEU A 50 9.70 2.46 -5.22
C LEU A 50 8.87 1.25 -5.66
N PHE A 51 7.57 1.41 -5.83
CA PHE A 51 6.67 0.31 -6.18
C PHE A 51 6.94 -0.22 -7.58
N SER A 52 7.20 0.65 -8.56
CA SER A 52 7.54 0.24 -9.93
C SER A 52 8.88 -0.52 -10.04
N GLN A 53 9.84 -0.27 -9.15
CA GLN A 53 11.07 -1.06 -9.09
C GLN A 53 10.83 -2.50 -8.63
N ALA A 54 9.82 -2.74 -7.79
CA ALA A 54 9.49 -4.07 -7.27
C ALA A 54 8.42 -4.80 -8.10
N ILE A 55 7.54 -4.04 -8.77
CA ILE A 55 6.36 -4.55 -9.46
C ILE A 55 6.38 -4.05 -10.92
N PRO A 56 6.71 -4.92 -11.89
CA PRO A 56 6.87 -4.52 -13.29
C PRO A 56 5.68 -3.82 -13.95
N ASN A 57 4.46 -4.08 -13.47
CA ASN A 57 3.21 -3.53 -14.00
C ASN A 57 2.47 -2.68 -12.96
N PHE A 58 3.21 -2.01 -12.07
CA PHE A 58 2.60 -1.14 -11.08
C PHE A 58 1.78 -0.03 -11.74
N ASN A 59 0.51 0.10 -11.33
CA ASN A 59 -0.41 1.11 -11.81
C ASN A 59 -0.79 2.06 -10.67
N TYR A 60 -0.20 3.25 -10.67
CA TYR A 60 -0.38 4.24 -9.59
C TYR A 60 -1.80 4.80 -9.50
N TYR A 61 -2.49 4.94 -10.65
CA TYR A 61 -3.85 5.48 -10.73
C TYR A 61 -4.92 4.40 -10.97
N GLY A 62 -4.57 3.14 -10.70
CA GLY A 62 -5.48 2.02 -10.86
C GLY A 62 -5.16 0.93 -9.85
N SER A 63 -5.47 -0.32 -10.19
CA SER A 63 -5.23 -1.45 -9.29
C SER A 63 -3.95 -2.20 -9.61
N THR A 64 -3.26 -2.59 -8.53
CA THR A 64 -2.10 -3.49 -8.60
C THR A 64 -2.22 -4.55 -7.51
N ILE A 65 -2.23 -5.83 -7.90
CA ILE A 65 -2.16 -6.95 -6.95
C ILE A 65 -0.71 -7.12 -6.48
N VAL A 66 -0.52 -7.27 -5.18
CA VAL A 66 0.78 -7.40 -4.53
C VAL A 66 0.84 -8.70 -3.73
N SER A 67 1.75 -9.58 -4.13
CA SER A 67 2.10 -10.79 -3.39
C SER A 67 3.05 -10.49 -2.22
N SER A 68 3.19 -11.44 -1.29
CA SER A 68 4.14 -11.34 -0.18
C SER A 68 5.59 -11.19 -0.65
N ASP A 69 5.99 -11.85 -1.74
CA ASP A 69 7.34 -11.76 -2.29
C ASP A 69 7.63 -10.36 -2.88
N GLN A 70 6.65 -9.79 -3.59
CA GLN A 70 6.75 -8.41 -4.08
C GLN A 70 6.80 -7.43 -2.91
N TRP A 71 5.98 -7.62 -1.88
CA TRP A 71 6.02 -6.80 -0.68
C TRP A 71 7.37 -6.85 0.04
N ASN A 72 7.95 -8.04 0.21
CA ASN A 72 9.29 -8.20 0.77
C ASN A 72 10.36 -7.49 -0.08
N THR A 73 10.20 -7.49 -1.40
CA THR A 73 11.07 -6.75 -2.32
C THR A 73 10.94 -5.25 -2.14
N ILE A 74 9.72 -4.72 -2.03
CA ILE A 74 9.44 -3.31 -1.73
C ILE A 74 10.14 -2.89 -0.44
N LYS A 75 9.96 -3.65 0.65
CA LYS A 75 10.58 -3.35 1.94
C LYS A 75 12.11 -3.32 1.85
N LYS A 76 12.72 -4.28 1.14
CA LYS A 76 14.17 -4.31 0.94
C LYS A 76 14.68 -3.09 0.18
N LEU A 77 13.99 -2.67 -0.88
CA LEU A 77 14.34 -1.49 -1.66
C LEU A 77 14.13 -0.20 -0.85
N GLY A 78 13.03 -0.13 -0.09
CA GLY A 78 12.66 1.00 0.76
C GLY A 78 13.66 1.30 1.87
N GLY A 79 14.49 0.33 2.26
CA GLY A 79 15.63 0.57 3.17
C GLY A 79 16.67 1.58 2.65
N ASN A 80 16.69 1.85 1.34
CA ASN A 80 17.55 2.87 0.74
C ASN A 80 16.86 4.23 0.58
N PHE A 81 15.58 4.34 0.94
CA PHE A 81 14.81 5.58 0.86
C PHE A 81 14.87 6.35 2.19
N SER A 82 14.26 7.54 2.22
CA SER A 82 14.25 8.41 3.39
C SER A 82 13.66 7.72 4.63
N PRO A 83 14.01 8.16 5.85
CA PRO A 83 13.41 7.63 7.08
C PRO A 83 11.88 7.70 7.09
N VAL A 84 11.30 8.73 6.45
CA VAL A 84 9.84 8.87 6.29
C VAL A 84 9.25 7.69 5.49
N VAL A 85 9.89 7.30 4.38
CA VAL A 85 9.46 6.12 3.61
C VAL A 85 9.56 4.85 4.45
N GLN A 86 10.61 4.70 5.24
CA GLN A 86 10.78 3.53 6.12
C GLN A 86 9.69 3.46 7.19
N GLU A 87 9.29 4.59 7.78
CA GLU A 87 8.17 4.67 8.73
C GLU A 87 6.83 4.33 8.05
N ILE A 88 6.56 4.85 6.85
CA ILE A 88 5.36 4.52 6.06
C ILE A 88 5.31 3.01 5.76
N LEU A 89 6.43 2.43 5.30
CA LEU A 89 6.50 0.99 5.01
C LEU A 89 6.31 0.14 6.26
N ALA A 90 6.76 0.59 7.43
CA ALA A 90 6.54 -0.12 8.68
C ALA A 90 5.06 -0.15 9.08
N GLU A 91 4.35 0.97 8.91
CA GLU A 91 2.90 1.05 9.14
C GLU A 91 2.12 0.12 8.19
N ILE A 92 2.46 0.14 6.90
CA ILE A 92 1.85 -0.76 5.91
C ILE A 92 2.23 -2.22 6.20
N ASP A 93 3.46 -2.51 6.65
CA ASP A 93 3.90 -3.89 6.91
C ASP A 93 3.15 -4.54 8.07
N GLU A 94 2.84 -3.79 9.13
CA GLU A 94 2.02 -4.28 10.24
C GLU A 94 0.61 -4.67 9.74
N TRP A 95 0.01 -3.85 8.90
CA TRP A 95 -1.28 -4.16 8.28
C TRP A 95 -1.20 -5.32 7.27
N ALA A 96 -0.17 -5.32 6.41
CA ALA A 96 0.02 -6.32 5.37
C ALA A 96 0.29 -7.71 5.96
N TYR A 97 1.01 -7.79 7.08
CA TYR A 97 1.18 -9.03 7.84
C TYR A 97 -0.17 -9.66 8.17
N ASN A 98 -1.11 -8.88 8.71
CA ASN A 98 -2.45 -9.36 9.03
C ASN A 98 -3.25 -9.77 7.78
N CYS A 99 -3.05 -9.08 6.65
CA CYS A 99 -3.65 -9.48 5.38
C CYS A 99 -3.17 -10.85 4.93
N PHE A 100 -1.84 -11.08 4.97
CA PHE A 100 -1.23 -12.34 4.54
C PHE A 100 -1.53 -13.54 5.46
N LEU A 101 -2.11 -13.33 6.65
CA LEU A 101 -2.59 -14.43 7.49
C LEU A 101 -3.80 -15.15 6.89
N SER A 102 -4.61 -14.49 6.06
CA SER A 102 -5.80 -15.10 5.44
C SER A 102 -5.84 -14.97 3.91
N GLU A 103 -5.09 -14.04 3.34
CA GLU A 103 -5.04 -13.81 1.89
C GLU A 103 -3.67 -14.14 1.30
N LYS A 104 -3.66 -14.48 0.01
CA LYS A 104 -2.39 -14.67 -0.73
C LYS A 104 -1.79 -13.35 -1.23
N CYS A 105 -2.58 -12.28 -1.22
CA CYS A 105 -2.22 -10.98 -1.75
C CYS A 105 -3.01 -9.86 -1.05
N PHE A 106 -2.58 -8.63 -1.30
CA PHE A 106 -3.39 -7.43 -1.13
C PHE A 106 -3.34 -6.62 -2.43
N SER A 107 -4.15 -5.58 -2.53
CA SER A 107 -4.21 -4.68 -3.67
C SER A 107 -3.80 -3.27 -3.28
N ILE A 108 -3.02 -2.60 -4.12
CA ILE A 108 -2.76 -1.16 -4.06
C ILE A 108 -3.65 -0.49 -5.09
N LEU A 109 -4.41 0.52 -4.67
CA LEU A 109 -5.42 1.21 -5.46
C LEU A 109 -5.19 2.72 -5.36
N GLY A 110 -5.03 3.42 -6.48
CA GLY A 110 -5.10 4.88 -6.52
C GLY A 110 -6.54 5.35 -6.72
N ILE A 111 -7.09 6.13 -5.79
CA ILE A 111 -8.49 6.58 -5.75
C ILE A 111 -8.66 8.07 -5.43
#